data_AF-A0A8T1UFD0-F1
#
_entry.id   AF-A0A8T1UFD0-F1
#
_cell.length_a   1.000
_cell.length_b   1.000
_cell.length_c   1.000
_cell.angle_alpha   90.00
_cell.angle_beta   90.00
_cell.angle_gamma   90.00
#
_symmetry.space_group_name_H-M   'P 1'
#
loop_
_entity.id
_entity.type
_entity.pdbx_description
1 polymer ?
#
loop_
_entity_poly.entity_id
_entity_poly.type
_entity_poly.pdbx_seq_one_letter_code
_entity_poly.pdbx_strand_id
1 'polypeptide(L)'
;MQLFHPLVATFALLSFGTLAKVQEETKSIDDLYAEAVAEGGKLVLYHGGDTPTQQDSLHEDFQQRFQEINFTLVVDYSKYHDVRIDNQLETDTLVPDVVALQTLQDFTRWADEGKLLQYKPKWFSHIHASLKDNDDNPYNDSRDLNTYLNAMAGTLASRFGALKKRTDEFKIGQLCLLLCTSYHVVDDKVNTIDGHFARLLEQPAFELHLDTDGGLWKDNNSWTCRCVMPSPKEDMLLHLTMTGGPFFRPFDQPLCTVISKIQPPFHYDNTEQRSNDGMRLEALTAAAIVLASHAGGFGGVAFPTFLRELLFELGVSERGEMIQLLQDVEIAGWGTRVVPFLSPPNEEWPEWLNDSSTRFGNLFRTSNEDRIDFRTTSNFISGLLAMSLSIKQGHALFLGT
;
A
#
# COMPACT_ATOMS: atom_id res chain seq x y z
N MET A 1 50.69 10.80 26.19
CA MET A 1 49.48 11.55 26.61
C MET A 1 49.18 12.58 25.56
N GLN A 2 47.92 12.65 25.18
CA GLN A 2 47.33 13.51 24.15
C GLN A 2 47.66 14.99 24.38
N LEU A 3 47.53 15.82 23.34
CA LEU A 3 46.44 16.81 23.22
C LEU A 3 46.65 17.71 21.97
N PHE A 4 45.65 17.64 21.09
CA PHE A 4 45.11 18.66 20.17
C PHE A 4 46.00 19.33 19.11
N HIS A 5 45.74 18.96 17.85
CA HIS A 5 45.80 19.88 16.69
C HIS A 5 44.37 20.03 16.13
N PRO A 6 43.97 21.24 15.69
CA PRO A 6 42.59 21.53 15.33
C PRO A 6 42.25 20.94 13.96
N LEU A 7 41.08 20.32 13.89
CA LEU A 7 40.45 19.79 12.69
C LEU A 7 40.09 20.97 11.77
N VAL A 8 40.75 21.07 10.62
CA VAL A 8 40.24 21.88 9.50
C VAL A 8 39.05 21.11 8.94
N ALA A 9 37.84 21.56 9.26
CA ALA A 9 36.62 21.10 8.64
C ALA A 9 36.60 21.62 7.19
N THR A 10 37.03 20.79 6.25
CA THR A 10 36.79 21.00 4.83
C THR A 10 35.29 20.89 4.60
N PHE A 11 34.64 22.02 4.34
CA PHE A 11 33.28 22.04 3.79
C PHE A 11 33.32 21.34 2.43
N ALA A 12 32.88 20.08 2.38
CA ALA A 12 32.47 19.46 1.14
C ALA A 12 31.21 20.21 0.68
N LEU A 13 31.35 21.08 -0.31
CA LEU A 13 30.22 21.57 -1.08
C LEU A 13 29.53 20.34 -1.68
N LEU A 14 28.37 19.98 -1.15
CA LEU A 14 27.38 19.17 -1.85
C LEU A 14 26.94 19.98 -3.07
N SER A 15 27.69 19.87 -4.16
CA SER A 15 27.17 20.17 -5.47
C SER A 15 26.08 19.13 -5.75
N PHE A 16 24.84 19.47 -5.42
CA PHE A 16 23.68 18.85 -6.06
C PHE A 16 23.80 19.21 -7.54
N GLY A 17 24.51 18.37 -8.28
CA GLY A 17 24.57 18.47 -9.73
C GLY A 17 23.14 18.36 -10.20
N THR A 18 22.65 19.39 -10.89
CA THR A 18 21.56 19.23 -11.83
C THR A 18 21.98 18.10 -12.77
N LEU A 19 21.44 16.90 -12.57
CA LEU A 19 21.71 15.75 -13.43
C LEU A 19 21.29 16.19 -14.83
N ALA A 20 22.26 16.38 -15.72
CA ALA A 20 21.97 16.74 -17.10
C ALA A 20 21.07 15.64 -17.67
N LYS A 21 19.90 16.02 -18.20
CA LYS A 21 18.94 15.06 -18.76
C LYS A 21 19.65 14.25 -19.85
N VAL A 22 19.85 12.95 -19.61
CA VAL A 22 20.50 12.06 -20.57
C VAL A 22 19.72 12.09 -21.88
N GLN A 23 20.43 12.36 -22.97
CA GLN A 23 19.87 12.40 -24.31
C GLN A 23 19.82 10.99 -24.90
N GLU A 24 18.86 10.77 -25.79
CA GLU A 24 18.76 9.52 -26.54
C GLU A 24 19.94 9.38 -27.51
N GLU A 25 20.52 8.18 -27.57
CA GLU A 25 21.64 7.87 -28.46
C GLU A 25 21.27 8.10 -29.93
N THR A 26 22.16 8.77 -30.65
CA THR A 26 21.98 9.16 -32.05
C THR A 26 22.88 8.39 -33.01
N LYS A 27 24.01 7.86 -32.52
CA LYS A 27 24.97 7.05 -33.28
C LYS A 27 24.30 5.86 -33.97
N SER A 28 24.86 5.43 -35.08
CA SER A 28 24.43 4.17 -35.69
C SER A 28 24.96 2.99 -34.87
N ILE A 29 24.36 1.82 -35.06
CA ILE A 29 24.86 0.60 -34.39
C ILE A 29 26.27 0.23 -34.87
N ASP A 30 26.65 0.60 -36.10
CA ASP A 30 27.99 0.36 -36.64
C ASP A 30 29.02 1.31 -36.02
N ASP A 31 28.65 2.57 -35.74
CA ASP A 31 29.53 3.51 -35.02
C ASP A 31 29.80 3.02 -33.58
N LEU A 32 28.74 2.59 -32.88
CA LEU A 32 28.85 2.02 -31.54
C LEU A 32 29.70 0.76 -31.52
N TYR A 33 29.57 -0.10 -32.54
CA TYR A 33 30.41 -1.28 -32.69
C TYR A 33 31.89 -0.91 -32.86
N ALA A 34 32.21 0.06 -33.73
CA ALA A 34 33.59 0.52 -33.92
C ALA A 34 34.20 1.09 -32.63
N GLU A 35 33.41 1.82 -31.83
CA GLU A 35 33.83 2.33 -30.53
C GLU A 35 34.06 1.20 -29.51
N ALA A 36 33.13 0.24 -29.42
CA ALA A 36 33.28 -0.92 -28.52
C ALA A 36 34.51 -1.78 -28.87
N VAL A 37 34.84 -1.91 -30.15
CA VAL A 37 36.09 -2.57 -30.60
C VAL A 37 37.31 -1.76 -30.14
N ALA A 38 37.28 -0.43 -30.26
CA ALA A 38 38.36 0.44 -29.79
C ALA A 38 38.53 0.42 -28.26
N GLU A 39 37.46 0.16 -27.50
CA GLU A 39 37.47 -0.01 -26.04
C GLU A 39 38.07 -1.37 -25.59
N GLY A 40 38.39 -2.25 -26.53
CA GLY A 40 39.02 -3.55 -26.26
C GLY A 40 38.14 -4.75 -26.59
N GLY A 41 36.93 -4.53 -27.12
CA GLY A 41 36.09 -5.58 -27.70
C GLY A 41 35.68 -6.65 -26.71
N LYS A 42 35.41 -6.31 -25.45
CA LYS A 42 34.96 -7.26 -24.42
C LYS A 42 33.58 -6.83 -23.92
N LEU A 43 32.67 -7.79 -23.82
CA LEU A 43 31.34 -7.58 -23.25
C LEU A 43 30.95 -8.77 -22.39
N VAL A 44 30.59 -8.53 -21.13
CA VAL A 44 30.09 -9.54 -20.20
C VAL A 44 28.65 -9.22 -19.80
N LEU A 45 27.73 -10.14 -20.10
CA LEU A 45 26.32 -10.05 -19.72
C LEU A 45 25.99 -11.12 -18.68
N TYR A 46 25.43 -10.69 -17.55
CA TYR A 46 24.73 -11.57 -16.62
C TYR A 46 23.23 -11.55 -16.94
N HIS A 47 22.70 -12.71 -17.34
CA HIS A 47 21.30 -12.86 -17.73
C HIS A 47 20.58 -13.83 -16.80
N GLY A 48 19.37 -13.46 -16.37
CA GLY A 48 18.48 -14.29 -15.59
C GLY A 48 17.89 -15.42 -16.43
N GLY A 49 17.96 -16.66 -15.97
CA GLY A 49 17.36 -17.80 -16.69
C GLY A 49 17.47 -19.10 -15.90
N ASP A 50 16.83 -20.14 -16.43
CA ASP A 50 16.73 -21.44 -15.80
C ASP A 50 17.81 -22.42 -16.24
N THR A 51 18.29 -22.31 -17.49
CA THR A 51 19.33 -23.19 -18.03
C THR A 51 20.45 -22.40 -18.70
N PRO A 52 21.70 -22.91 -18.67
CA PRO A 52 22.84 -22.25 -19.30
C PRO A 52 22.63 -21.89 -20.79
N THR A 53 21.83 -22.68 -21.50
CA THR A 53 21.61 -22.56 -22.95
C THR A 53 20.39 -21.70 -23.32
N GLN A 54 19.67 -21.15 -22.35
CA GLN A 54 18.40 -20.44 -22.62
C GLN A 54 18.57 -19.20 -23.50
N GLN A 55 19.78 -18.64 -23.54
CA GLN A 55 20.12 -17.45 -24.32
C GLN A 55 21.10 -17.73 -25.46
N ASP A 56 21.23 -18.99 -25.91
CA ASP A 56 22.14 -19.36 -27.00
C ASP A 56 21.83 -18.60 -28.29
N SER A 57 20.55 -18.45 -28.66
CA SER A 57 20.19 -17.69 -29.87
C SER A 57 20.57 -16.21 -29.78
N LEU A 58 20.44 -15.59 -28.60
CA LEU A 58 20.89 -14.20 -28.39
C LEU A 58 22.42 -14.10 -28.54
N HIS A 59 23.15 -15.07 -27.99
CA HIS A 59 24.60 -15.13 -28.07
C HIS A 59 25.07 -15.31 -29.52
N GLU A 60 24.49 -16.25 -30.25
CA GLU A 60 24.79 -16.54 -31.66
C GLU A 60 24.50 -15.34 -32.56
N ASP A 61 23.31 -14.74 -32.45
CA ASP A 61 22.91 -13.57 -33.26
C ASP A 61 23.83 -12.37 -33.00
N PHE A 62 24.20 -12.13 -31.73
CA PHE A 62 25.11 -11.04 -31.37
C PHE A 62 26.51 -11.28 -31.96
N GLN A 63 27.08 -12.48 -31.79
CA GLN A 63 28.40 -12.82 -32.33
C GLN A 63 28.42 -12.80 -33.86
N GLN A 64 27.33 -13.22 -34.51
CA GLN A 64 27.22 -13.15 -35.97
C GLN A 64 27.27 -11.69 -36.46
N ARG A 65 26.64 -10.76 -35.73
CA ARG A 65 26.58 -9.34 -36.08
C ARG A 65 27.85 -8.56 -35.72
N PHE A 66 28.48 -8.87 -34.58
CA PHE A 66 29.58 -8.10 -33.98
C PHE A 66 30.82 -8.98 -33.74
N GLN A 67 31.45 -9.41 -34.84
CA GLN A 67 32.47 -10.47 -34.84
C GLN A 67 33.75 -10.14 -34.06
N GLU A 68 34.07 -8.86 -33.85
CA GLU A 68 35.25 -8.42 -33.08
C GLU A 68 34.96 -8.19 -31.59
N ILE A 69 33.71 -8.38 -31.14
CA ILE A 69 33.37 -8.34 -29.71
C ILE A 69 33.44 -9.75 -29.14
N ASN A 70 34.34 -9.94 -28.17
CA ASN A 70 34.37 -11.10 -27.30
C ASN A 70 33.20 -11.04 -26.30
N PHE A 71 32.06 -11.56 -26.73
CA PHE A 71 30.83 -11.60 -25.95
C PHE A 71 30.75 -12.83 -25.05
N THR A 72 30.74 -12.60 -23.73
CA THR A 72 30.50 -13.62 -22.70
C THR A 72 29.11 -13.41 -22.10
N LEU A 73 28.23 -14.40 -22.26
CA LEU A 73 26.90 -14.41 -21.66
C LEU A 73 26.85 -15.51 -20.60
N VAL A 74 26.50 -15.14 -19.35
CA VAL A 74 26.37 -16.08 -18.23
C VAL A 74 24.91 -16.12 -17.77
N VAL A 75 24.27 -17.27 -17.95
CA VAL A 75 22.91 -17.51 -17.44
C VAL A 75 22.96 -18.12 -16.05
N ASP A 76 22.19 -17.55 -15.13
CA ASP A 76 21.92 -18.09 -13.79
C ASP A 76 20.54 -17.59 -13.33
N TYR A 77 20.00 -18.13 -12.25
CA TYR A 77 18.76 -17.60 -11.69
C TYR A 77 18.94 -16.14 -11.29
N SER A 78 17.91 -15.32 -11.53
CA SER A 78 17.96 -13.89 -11.20
C SER A 78 18.29 -13.65 -9.72
N LYS A 79 17.67 -14.46 -8.83
CA LYS A 79 17.89 -14.48 -7.37
C LYS A 79 19.29 -14.91 -6.90
N TYR A 80 20.16 -15.30 -7.82
CA TYR A 80 21.57 -15.61 -7.53
C TYR A 80 22.49 -14.59 -8.18
N HIS A 81 22.15 -14.12 -9.38
CA HIS A 81 22.85 -13.00 -10.01
C HIS A 81 22.71 -11.71 -9.20
N ASP A 82 21.54 -11.40 -8.63
CA ASP A 82 21.33 -10.21 -7.80
C ASP A 82 22.27 -10.17 -6.58
N VAL A 83 22.30 -11.21 -5.75
CA VAL A 83 23.16 -11.34 -4.58
C VAL A 83 24.64 -11.38 -4.99
N ARG A 84 24.96 -12.02 -6.13
CA ARG A 84 26.33 -12.04 -6.67
C ARG A 84 26.78 -10.63 -7.05
N ILE A 85 25.94 -9.86 -7.72
CA ILE A 85 26.23 -8.48 -8.13
C ILE A 85 26.38 -7.60 -6.90
N ASP A 86 25.48 -7.69 -5.91
CA ASP A 86 25.58 -6.93 -4.67
C ASP A 86 26.91 -7.20 -3.95
N ASN A 87 27.29 -8.47 -3.81
CA ASN A 87 28.59 -8.83 -3.22
C ASN A 87 29.77 -8.32 -4.06
N GLN A 88 29.68 -8.40 -5.38
CA GLN A 88 30.74 -7.89 -6.27
C GLN A 88 30.89 -6.37 -6.19
N LEU A 89 29.79 -5.62 -6.09
CA LEU A 89 29.79 -4.18 -5.88
C LEU A 89 30.39 -3.80 -4.53
N GLU A 90 30.06 -4.55 -3.47
CA GLU A 90 30.56 -4.28 -2.12
C GLU A 90 32.03 -4.66 -1.93
N THR A 91 32.51 -5.67 -2.65
CA THR A 91 33.90 -6.14 -2.59
C THR A 91 34.82 -5.56 -3.67
N ASP A 92 34.32 -4.63 -4.49
CA ASP A 92 35.04 -4.03 -5.62
C ASP A 92 35.57 -5.09 -6.61
N THR A 93 34.73 -6.07 -6.93
CA THR A 93 35.02 -7.19 -7.84
C THR A 93 33.96 -7.34 -8.94
N LEU A 94 33.30 -6.25 -9.31
CA LEU A 94 32.26 -6.25 -10.36
C LEU A 94 32.79 -6.83 -11.68
N VAL A 95 32.08 -7.85 -12.18
CA VAL A 95 32.42 -8.57 -13.42
C VAL A 95 31.55 -8.18 -14.62
N PRO A 96 30.19 -8.13 -14.52
CA PRO A 96 29.36 -7.86 -15.69
C PRO A 96 29.39 -6.39 -16.09
N ASP A 97 29.33 -6.14 -17.41
CA ASP A 97 29.09 -4.81 -17.98
C ASP A 97 27.58 -4.53 -18.11
N VAL A 98 26.78 -5.59 -18.33
CA VAL A 98 25.33 -5.54 -18.49
C VAL A 98 24.66 -6.59 -17.63
N VAL A 99 23.49 -6.25 -17.08
CA VAL A 99 22.63 -7.15 -16.31
C VAL A 99 21.21 -7.16 -16.89
N ALA A 100 20.59 -8.35 -16.99
CA ALA A 100 19.22 -8.53 -17.46
C ALA A 100 18.50 -9.59 -16.59
N LEU A 101 17.63 -9.16 -15.66
CA LEU A 101 17.03 -10.03 -14.64
C LEU A 101 15.51 -9.85 -14.57
N GLN A 102 14.82 -10.88 -14.07
CA GLN A 102 13.39 -10.83 -13.76
C GLN A 102 13.10 -10.13 -12.41
N THR A 103 14.10 -9.99 -11.53
CA THR A 103 13.99 -9.33 -10.23
C THR A 103 14.01 -7.80 -10.39
N LEU A 104 12.93 -7.27 -10.98
CA LEU A 104 12.84 -5.86 -11.40
C LEU A 104 13.10 -4.84 -10.28
N GLN A 105 12.83 -5.20 -9.03
CA GLN A 105 13.08 -4.34 -7.87
C GLN A 105 14.56 -3.98 -7.68
N ASP A 106 15.49 -4.83 -8.14
CA ASP A 106 16.93 -4.57 -7.99
C ASP A 106 17.39 -3.38 -8.84
N PHE A 107 16.79 -3.19 -10.02
CA PHE A 107 17.13 -2.07 -10.89
C PHE A 107 16.79 -0.72 -10.25
N THR A 108 15.65 -0.61 -9.57
CA THR A 108 15.28 0.60 -8.83
C THR A 108 16.27 0.88 -7.70
N ARG A 109 16.61 -0.14 -6.91
CA ARG A 109 17.58 -0.04 -5.81
C ARG A 109 18.97 0.36 -6.31
N TRP A 110 19.51 -0.31 -7.32
CA TRP A 110 20.82 0.01 -7.88
C TRP A 110 20.86 1.39 -8.54
N ALA A 111 19.77 1.87 -9.13
CA ALA A 111 19.66 3.24 -9.63
C ALA A 111 19.75 4.27 -8.49
N ASP A 112 18.99 4.08 -7.41
CA ASP A 112 18.99 4.95 -6.22
C ASP A 112 20.37 4.99 -5.53
N GLU A 113 21.09 3.87 -5.55
CA GLU A 113 22.46 3.76 -5.04
C GLU A 113 23.54 4.32 -6.00
N GLY A 114 23.14 4.79 -7.18
CA GLY A 114 24.06 5.32 -8.20
C GLY A 114 24.98 4.26 -8.82
N LYS A 115 24.57 2.99 -8.83
CA LYS A 115 25.34 1.85 -9.37
C LYS A 115 25.09 1.59 -10.86
N LEU A 116 24.05 2.19 -11.44
CA LEU A 116 23.70 2.03 -12.85
C LEU A 116 24.14 3.24 -13.68
N LEU A 117 24.67 2.97 -14.87
CA LEU A 117 24.93 3.99 -15.87
C LEU A 117 23.61 4.44 -16.52
N GLN A 118 23.32 5.73 -16.43
CA GLN A 118 22.17 6.33 -17.11
C GLN A 118 22.42 6.41 -18.62
N TYR A 119 21.79 5.52 -19.39
CA TYR A 119 21.94 5.44 -20.85
C TYR A 119 20.59 5.23 -21.53
N LYS A 120 20.26 6.09 -22.51
CA LYS A 120 19.06 5.97 -23.33
C LYS A 120 19.45 5.46 -24.71
N PRO A 121 19.32 4.16 -25.02
CA PRO A 121 19.71 3.60 -26.32
C PRO A 121 18.91 4.24 -27.45
N LYS A 122 19.41 4.09 -28.68
CA LYS A 122 18.70 4.56 -29.87
C LYS A 122 17.29 3.96 -29.90
N TRP A 123 16.29 4.80 -30.16
CA TRP A 123 14.85 4.47 -30.15
C TRP A 123 14.23 4.31 -28.74
N PHE A 124 14.91 4.73 -27.66
CA PHE A 124 14.36 4.70 -26.30
C PHE A 124 12.99 5.40 -26.17
N SER A 125 12.77 6.47 -26.92
CA SER A 125 11.47 7.15 -27.02
C SER A 125 10.32 6.25 -27.50
N HIS A 126 10.60 5.19 -28.25
CA HIS A 126 9.60 4.25 -28.79
C HIS A 126 9.25 3.12 -27.82
N ILE A 127 10.05 2.90 -26.77
CA ILE A 127 9.74 1.93 -25.71
C ILE A 127 8.54 2.43 -24.91
N HIS A 128 7.57 1.55 -24.65
CA HIS A 128 6.39 1.86 -23.84
C HIS A 128 6.82 2.40 -22.47
N ALA A 129 6.16 3.46 -21.98
CA ALA A 129 6.58 4.14 -20.75
C ALA A 129 6.66 3.21 -19.54
N SER A 130 5.80 2.19 -19.42
CA SER A 130 5.85 1.23 -18.30
C SER A 130 7.01 0.23 -18.35
N LEU A 131 7.78 0.18 -19.44
CA LEU A 131 8.86 -0.80 -19.66
C LEU A 131 10.25 -0.15 -19.66
N LYS A 132 10.34 1.12 -19.28
CA LYS A 132 11.61 1.85 -19.19
C LYS A 132 11.64 2.64 -17.90
N ASP A 133 12.84 2.86 -17.40
CA ASP A 133 13.03 3.77 -16.28
C ASP A 133 12.61 5.18 -16.72
N ASN A 134 11.65 5.75 -16.00
CA ASN A 134 11.18 7.10 -16.25
C ASN A 134 11.62 7.96 -15.07
N ASP A 135 12.46 8.94 -15.36
CA ASP A 135 12.80 10.04 -14.45
C ASP A 135 11.53 10.76 -13.92
N ASP A 136 10.40 10.64 -14.64
CA ASP A 136 9.08 11.13 -14.25
C ASP A 136 8.35 10.12 -13.36
N ASN A 137 8.71 10.06 -12.09
CA ASN A 137 7.70 9.68 -11.08
C ASN A 137 6.65 10.82 -11.07
N PRO A 138 5.42 10.59 -11.55
CA PRO A 138 4.43 11.65 -11.76
C PRO A 138 3.96 12.29 -10.45
N TYR A 139 4.35 11.75 -9.30
CA TYR A 139 4.06 12.29 -7.98
C TYR A 139 5.24 13.07 -7.37
N ASN A 140 6.44 12.97 -7.95
CA ASN A 140 7.71 13.52 -7.42
C ASN A 140 7.84 15.05 -7.53
N ASP A 141 6.91 15.72 -8.22
CA ASP A 141 6.81 17.20 -8.20
C ASP A 141 6.47 17.74 -6.79
N SER A 142 6.00 16.88 -5.90
CA SER A 142 5.71 17.23 -4.51
C SER A 142 6.94 17.09 -3.61
N ARG A 143 7.50 18.22 -3.16
CA ARG A 143 8.53 18.25 -2.08
C ARG A 143 7.99 17.86 -0.70
N ASP A 144 6.68 17.67 -0.56
CA ASP A 144 5.98 17.29 0.65
C ASP A 144 5.57 15.81 0.59
N LEU A 145 6.05 15.00 1.55
CA LEU A 145 5.81 13.55 1.59
C LEU A 145 4.32 13.22 1.72
N ASN A 146 3.59 13.99 2.51
CA ASN A 146 2.16 13.79 2.70
C ASN A 146 1.38 13.98 1.39
N THR A 147 1.65 15.04 0.66
CA THR A 147 1.05 15.30 -0.66
C THR A 147 1.42 14.22 -1.67
N TYR A 148 2.69 13.78 -1.70
CA TYR A 148 3.16 12.67 -2.53
C TYR A 148 2.36 11.39 -2.26
N LEU A 149 2.30 10.98 -0.98
CA LEU A 149 1.65 9.74 -0.58
C LEU A 149 0.16 9.76 -0.93
N ASN A 150 -0.55 10.86 -0.66
CA ASN A 150 -1.98 10.95 -1.01
C ASN A 150 -2.22 10.87 -2.52
N ALA A 151 -1.38 11.50 -3.34
CA ALA A 151 -1.51 11.46 -4.80
C ALA A 151 -1.26 10.05 -5.35
N MET A 152 -0.23 9.37 -4.84
CA MET A 152 0.07 7.97 -5.17
C MET A 152 -1.09 7.05 -4.78
N ALA A 153 -1.51 7.08 -3.51
CA ALA A 153 -2.60 6.26 -2.99
C ALA A 153 -3.90 6.51 -3.76
N GLY A 154 -4.25 7.78 -4.00
CA GLY A 154 -5.45 8.15 -4.77
C GLY A 154 -5.44 7.60 -6.20
N THR A 155 -4.29 7.62 -6.86
CA THR A 155 -4.17 7.09 -8.22
C THR A 155 -4.28 5.57 -8.24
N LEU A 156 -3.56 4.90 -7.35
CA LEU A 156 -3.59 3.43 -7.23
C LEU A 156 -5.01 2.97 -6.90
N ALA A 157 -5.66 3.59 -5.92
CA ALA A 157 -7.01 3.26 -5.49
C ALA A 157 -8.03 3.42 -6.62
N SER A 158 -7.91 4.49 -7.41
CA SER A 158 -8.77 4.72 -8.57
C SER A 158 -8.60 3.64 -9.64
N ARG A 159 -7.35 3.23 -9.93
CA ARG A 159 -7.06 2.13 -10.87
C ARG A 159 -7.61 0.79 -10.37
N PHE A 160 -7.40 0.46 -9.09
CA PHE A 160 -7.94 -0.76 -8.49
C PHE A 160 -9.46 -0.77 -8.47
N GLY A 161 -10.09 0.35 -8.08
CA GLY A 161 -11.54 0.50 -8.08
C GLY A 161 -12.14 0.29 -9.49
N ALA A 162 -11.52 0.85 -10.52
CA ALA A 162 -11.94 0.67 -11.91
C ALA A 162 -11.77 -0.79 -12.38
N LEU A 163 -10.62 -1.40 -12.09
CA LEU A 163 -10.33 -2.80 -12.43
C LEU A 163 -11.35 -3.76 -11.81
N LYS A 164 -11.74 -3.49 -10.56
CA LYS A 164 -12.62 -4.37 -9.76
C LYS A 164 -14.12 -4.03 -9.87
N LYS A 165 -14.49 -3.03 -10.67
CA LYS A 165 -15.90 -2.66 -10.98
C LYS A 165 -16.83 -2.45 -9.78
N ARG A 166 -16.28 -2.25 -8.57
CA ARG A 166 -17.01 -2.03 -7.30
C ARG A 166 -18.16 -3.01 -7.06
N THR A 167 -17.91 -4.31 -7.32
CA THR A 167 -18.89 -5.38 -7.04
C THR A 167 -19.19 -5.50 -5.54
N ASP A 168 -20.18 -6.30 -5.16
CA ASP A 168 -20.47 -6.50 -3.73
C ASP A 168 -19.31 -7.18 -2.99
N GLU A 169 -18.56 -8.03 -3.66
CA GLU A 169 -17.37 -8.67 -3.11
C GLU A 169 -16.23 -7.66 -2.91
N PHE A 170 -16.05 -6.71 -3.84
CA PHE A 170 -15.16 -5.57 -3.62
C PHE A 170 -15.56 -4.83 -2.35
N LYS A 171 -16.85 -4.51 -2.18
CA LYS A 171 -17.37 -3.81 -1.00
C LYS A 171 -17.14 -4.62 0.28
N ILE A 172 -17.31 -5.94 0.24
CA ILE A 172 -16.99 -6.84 1.36
C ILE A 172 -15.49 -6.71 1.69
N GLY A 173 -14.61 -6.79 0.70
CA GLY A 173 -13.17 -6.60 0.91
C GLY A 173 -12.81 -5.25 1.51
N GLN A 174 -13.47 -4.16 1.09
CA GLN A 174 -13.30 -2.84 1.71
C GLN A 174 -13.76 -2.84 3.18
N LEU A 175 -14.87 -3.49 3.51
CA LEU A 175 -15.34 -3.64 4.89
C LEU A 175 -14.34 -4.47 5.72
N CYS A 176 -13.78 -5.55 5.16
CA CYS A 176 -12.73 -6.34 5.82
C CYS A 176 -11.52 -5.49 6.16
N LEU A 177 -11.08 -4.62 5.23
CA LEU A 177 -9.94 -3.73 5.46
C LEU A 177 -10.26 -2.68 6.52
N LEU A 178 -11.42 -2.03 6.46
CA LEU A 178 -11.84 -1.01 7.43
C LEU A 178 -12.02 -1.56 8.86
N LEU A 179 -12.32 -2.85 8.99
CA LEU A 179 -12.64 -3.49 10.27
C LEU A 179 -11.59 -4.51 10.74
N CYS A 180 -10.59 -4.82 9.92
CA CYS A 180 -9.66 -5.93 10.09
C CYS A 180 -10.36 -7.23 10.53
N THR A 181 -11.33 -7.69 9.73
CA THR A 181 -12.11 -8.90 10.05
C THR A 181 -12.14 -9.90 8.90
N SER A 182 -12.74 -11.06 9.16
CA SER A 182 -12.84 -12.19 8.24
C SER A 182 -14.18 -12.25 7.51
N TYR A 183 -14.19 -12.94 6.37
CA TYR A 183 -15.41 -13.21 5.60
C TYR A 183 -15.39 -14.65 5.05
N HIS A 184 -16.58 -15.20 4.77
CA HIS A 184 -16.69 -16.53 4.18
C HIS A 184 -16.38 -16.52 2.70
N VAL A 185 -15.60 -17.50 2.25
CA VAL A 185 -15.38 -17.75 0.82
C VAL A 185 -16.62 -18.46 0.28
N VAL A 186 -17.18 -17.92 -0.80
CA VAL A 186 -18.26 -18.57 -1.56
C VAL A 186 -17.63 -19.10 -2.85
N ASP A 187 -17.78 -20.41 -3.10
CA ASP A 187 -17.03 -21.20 -4.09
C ASP A 187 -17.00 -20.60 -5.52
N ASP A 188 -17.97 -19.76 -5.88
CA ASP A 188 -18.12 -19.23 -7.25
C ASP A 188 -17.60 -17.80 -7.43
N LYS A 189 -17.03 -17.16 -6.39
CA LYS A 189 -16.87 -15.69 -6.33
C LYS A 189 -15.45 -15.15 -6.08
N VAL A 190 -14.42 -15.99 -6.21
CA VAL A 190 -13.05 -15.77 -5.66
C VAL A 190 -12.14 -14.77 -6.45
N ASN A 191 -12.65 -13.67 -7.04
CA ASN A 191 -11.85 -12.84 -7.99
C ASN A 191 -11.80 -11.31 -7.76
N THR A 192 -12.15 -10.83 -6.58
CA THR A 192 -12.46 -9.43 -6.27
C THR A 192 -11.75 -8.97 -4.99
N ILE A 193 -10.53 -8.42 -5.14
CA ILE A 193 -9.57 -8.07 -4.07
C ILE A 193 -9.09 -9.27 -3.27
N ASP A 194 -10.01 -10.13 -2.82
CA ASP A 194 -9.75 -11.37 -2.11
C ASP A 194 -8.72 -12.29 -2.77
N GLY A 195 -8.85 -12.59 -4.06
CA GLY A 195 -7.97 -13.57 -4.71
C GLY A 195 -6.46 -13.22 -4.73
N HIS A 196 -6.09 -11.96 -4.51
CA HIS A 196 -4.68 -11.54 -4.50
C HIS A 196 -4.15 -11.19 -3.10
N PHE A 197 -5.00 -10.69 -2.21
CA PHE A 197 -4.56 -10.18 -0.91
C PHE A 197 -5.10 -11.00 0.27
N ALA A 198 -6.22 -11.69 0.09
CA ALA A 198 -6.80 -12.45 1.18
C ALA A 198 -5.98 -13.71 1.46
N ARG A 199 -5.90 -14.03 2.74
CA ARG A 199 -5.25 -15.22 3.27
C ARG A 199 -6.30 -16.08 3.95
N LEU A 200 -6.07 -17.37 4.04
CA LEU A 200 -6.90 -18.23 4.88
C LEU A 200 -6.80 -17.75 6.34
N LEU A 201 -7.90 -17.72 7.07
CA LEU A 201 -7.89 -17.32 8.49
C LEU A 201 -6.96 -18.24 9.29
N GLU A 202 -7.04 -19.54 9.03
CA GLU A 202 -6.12 -20.55 9.56
C GLU A 202 -4.77 -20.49 8.81
N GLN A 203 -3.77 -19.86 9.44
CA GLN A 203 -2.41 -19.77 8.89
C GLN A 203 -1.60 -21.08 9.00
N PRO A 204 -1.55 -21.79 10.16
CA PRO A 204 -0.83 -23.05 10.23
C PRO A 204 -1.64 -24.19 9.60
N ALA A 205 -0.95 -25.26 9.18
CA ALA A 205 -1.62 -26.47 8.74
C ALA A 205 -2.56 -27.01 9.82
N PHE A 206 -3.76 -27.44 9.42
CA PHE A 206 -4.78 -27.99 10.31
C PHE A 206 -5.49 -29.16 9.63
N GLU A 207 -6.07 -30.04 10.44
CA GLU A 207 -6.82 -31.20 9.96
C GLU A 207 -8.30 -30.87 9.84
N LEU A 208 -8.92 -31.41 8.80
CA LEU A 208 -10.36 -31.36 8.56
C LEU A 208 -10.92 -32.77 8.47
N HIS A 209 -12.04 -32.99 9.14
CA HIS A 209 -12.81 -34.21 9.03
C HIS A 209 -14.00 -33.97 8.09
N LEU A 210 -14.21 -34.90 7.17
CA LEU A 210 -15.40 -34.95 6.33
C LEU A 210 -16.47 -35.78 7.03
N ASP A 211 -17.67 -35.23 7.15
CA ASP A 211 -18.84 -36.02 7.54
C ASP A 211 -19.45 -36.75 6.33
N THR A 212 -20.48 -37.56 6.58
CA THR A 212 -21.17 -38.33 5.55
C THR A 212 -21.97 -37.49 4.56
N ASP A 213 -22.27 -36.24 4.92
CA ASP A 213 -23.03 -35.29 4.11
C ASP A 213 -22.10 -34.31 3.35
N GLY A 214 -20.77 -34.49 3.46
CA GLY A 214 -19.75 -33.66 2.81
C GLY A 214 -19.42 -32.38 3.58
N GLY A 215 -19.94 -32.20 4.79
CA GLY A 215 -19.58 -31.11 5.68
C GLY A 215 -18.14 -31.25 6.19
N LEU A 216 -17.44 -30.12 6.27
CA LEU A 216 -16.09 -30.04 6.83
C LEU A 216 -16.16 -29.71 8.32
N TRP A 217 -15.33 -30.37 9.12
CA TRP A 217 -15.29 -30.21 10.57
C TRP A 217 -13.86 -30.03 11.06
N LYS A 218 -13.68 -29.11 12.01
CA LYS A 218 -12.42 -28.85 12.71
C LYS A 218 -12.69 -28.86 14.22
N ASP A 219 -11.95 -29.67 14.98
CA ASP A 219 -12.08 -29.74 16.45
C ASP A 219 -13.54 -29.94 16.94
N ASN A 220 -14.30 -30.83 16.30
CA ASN A 220 -15.74 -31.08 16.53
C ASN A 220 -16.68 -29.88 16.29
N ASN A 221 -16.23 -28.86 15.56
CA ASN A 221 -17.08 -27.76 15.10
C ASN A 221 -17.20 -27.78 13.57
N SER A 222 -18.38 -27.45 13.05
CA SER A 222 -18.56 -27.23 11.62
C SER A 222 -17.59 -26.14 11.15
N TRP A 223 -16.87 -26.43 10.09
CA TRP A 223 -15.85 -25.57 9.52
C TRP A 223 -16.33 -25.02 8.17
N THR A 224 -16.02 -23.75 7.94
CA THR A 224 -16.24 -23.08 6.66
C THR A 224 -14.99 -22.28 6.32
N CYS A 225 -14.66 -22.22 5.03
CA CYS A 225 -13.50 -21.48 4.56
C CYS A 225 -13.70 -19.98 4.83
N ARG A 226 -12.83 -19.42 5.65
CA ARG A 226 -12.82 -17.99 5.97
C ARG A 226 -11.51 -17.37 5.55
N CYS A 227 -11.60 -16.18 5.01
CA CYS A 227 -10.47 -15.39 4.58
C CYS A 227 -10.33 -14.12 5.41
N VAL A 228 -9.09 -13.70 5.61
CA VAL A 228 -8.71 -12.44 6.26
C VAL A 228 -7.85 -11.61 5.33
N MET A 229 -7.85 -10.30 5.53
CA MET A 229 -6.88 -9.42 4.88
C MET A 229 -5.63 -9.28 5.77
N PRO A 230 -4.44 -8.97 5.20
CA PRO A 230 -3.26 -8.67 5.99
C PRO A 230 -3.52 -7.47 6.91
N SER A 231 -2.94 -7.48 8.10
CA SER A 231 -2.95 -6.32 8.99
C SER A 231 -2.19 -5.12 8.38
N PRO A 232 -2.39 -3.88 8.87
CA PRO A 232 -1.59 -2.73 8.47
C PRO A 232 -0.08 -2.93 8.65
N LYS A 233 0.35 -3.75 9.62
CA LYS A 233 1.77 -4.10 9.83
C LYS A 233 2.32 -5.03 8.74
N GLU A 234 1.47 -5.88 8.16
CA GLU A 234 1.87 -6.84 7.13
C GLU A 234 1.76 -6.28 5.71
N ASP A 235 0.75 -5.44 5.44
CA ASP A 235 0.56 -4.80 4.13
C ASP A 235 -0.01 -3.39 4.27
N MET A 236 0.86 -2.47 4.71
CA MET A 236 0.49 -1.07 4.90
C MET A 236 -0.04 -0.42 3.61
N LEU A 237 0.58 -0.69 2.46
CA LEU A 237 0.21 -0.06 1.19
C LEU A 237 -1.21 -0.44 0.75
N LEU A 238 -1.63 -1.69 0.98
CA LEU A 238 -3.01 -2.12 0.76
C LEU A 238 -3.98 -1.25 1.56
N HIS A 239 -3.74 -1.05 2.86
CA HIS A 239 -4.60 -0.25 3.72
C HIS A 239 -4.61 1.23 3.34
N LEU A 240 -3.44 1.84 3.11
CA LEU A 240 -3.34 3.25 2.70
C LEU A 240 -4.02 3.53 1.36
N THR A 241 -4.06 2.54 0.47
CA THR A 241 -4.67 2.69 -0.86
C THR A 241 -6.17 2.39 -0.83
N MET A 242 -6.60 1.37 -0.08
CA MET A 242 -7.92 0.75 -0.24
C MET A 242 -8.88 1.00 0.93
N THR A 243 -8.56 1.90 1.87
CA THR A 243 -9.48 2.28 2.97
C THR A 243 -10.05 3.69 2.82
N GLY A 244 -9.86 4.32 1.65
CA GLY A 244 -10.37 5.65 1.36
C GLY A 244 -9.35 6.76 1.56
N GLY A 245 -9.70 7.95 1.10
CA GLY A 245 -8.84 9.12 1.13
C GLY A 245 -9.47 10.30 0.40
N PRO A 246 -8.77 11.44 0.29
CA PRO A 246 -9.29 12.65 -0.35
C PRO A 246 -9.62 12.46 -1.84
N PHE A 247 -8.97 11.51 -2.50
CA PHE A 247 -9.12 11.23 -3.92
C PHE A 247 -9.90 9.95 -4.24
N PHE A 248 -10.26 9.16 -3.21
CA PHE A 248 -10.91 7.87 -3.41
C PHE A 248 -11.89 7.57 -2.28
N ARG A 249 -13.12 7.23 -2.65
CA ARG A 249 -14.11 6.68 -1.72
C ARG A 249 -14.33 5.19 -2.03
N PRO A 250 -14.21 4.29 -1.04
CA PRO A 250 -14.48 2.86 -1.19
C PRO A 250 -15.90 2.55 -1.67
N PHE A 251 -16.86 3.38 -1.29
CA PHE A 251 -18.28 3.16 -1.53
C PHE A 251 -18.95 4.30 -2.30
N ASP A 252 -19.88 3.97 -3.20
CA ASP A 252 -20.68 4.93 -3.97
C ASP A 252 -21.87 5.50 -3.19
N GLN A 253 -22.20 4.90 -2.04
CA GLN A 253 -23.35 5.24 -1.19
C GLN A 253 -22.90 5.34 0.27
N PRO A 254 -23.66 6.01 1.16
CA PRO A 254 -23.41 5.98 2.60
C PRO A 254 -23.19 4.56 3.12
N LEU A 255 -22.25 4.38 4.04
CA LEU A 255 -21.91 3.07 4.60
C LEU A 255 -23.13 2.34 5.19
N CYS A 256 -24.04 3.05 5.85
CA CYS A 256 -25.29 2.47 6.36
C CYS A 256 -26.16 1.85 5.24
N THR A 257 -26.17 2.48 4.07
CA THR A 257 -26.89 1.97 2.88
C THR A 257 -26.16 0.78 2.26
N VAL A 258 -24.82 0.79 2.26
CA VAL A 258 -24.03 -0.36 1.78
C VAL A 258 -24.27 -1.57 2.67
N ILE A 259 -24.09 -1.43 3.98
CA ILE A 259 -24.25 -2.52 4.96
C ILE A 259 -25.69 -3.06 4.98
N SER A 260 -26.70 -2.25 4.63
CA SER A 260 -28.09 -2.71 4.52
C SER A 260 -28.41 -3.53 3.27
N LYS A 261 -27.60 -3.42 2.21
CA LYS A 261 -27.89 -4.03 0.91
C LYS A 261 -26.87 -5.09 0.46
N ILE A 262 -25.68 -5.11 1.06
CA ILE A 262 -24.58 -5.98 0.63
C ILE A 262 -24.93 -7.46 0.73
N GLN A 263 -24.54 -8.24 -0.29
CA GLN A 263 -24.76 -9.69 -0.36
C GLN A 263 -23.49 -10.44 -0.77
N PRO A 264 -23.19 -11.60 -0.14
CA PRO A 264 -23.85 -12.13 1.06
C PRO A 264 -23.64 -11.22 2.28
N PRO A 265 -24.45 -11.36 3.35
CA PRO A 265 -24.26 -10.59 4.57
C PRO A 265 -22.84 -10.75 5.11
N PHE A 266 -22.20 -9.64 5.43
CA PHE A 266 -20.87 -9.61 6.03
C PHE A 266 -20.89 -10.08 7.48
N HIS A 267 -19.80 -10.72 7.94
CA HIS A 267 -19.68 -11.17 9.32
C HIS A 267 -19.12 -10.04 10.20
N TYR A 268 -19.79 -9.74 11.31
CA TYR A 268 -19.49 -8.58 12.16
C TYR A 268 -18.49 -8.89 13.28
N ASP A 269 -17.86 -10.07 13.26
CA ASP A 269 -16.98 -10.56 14.32
C ASP A 269 -15.73 -9.68 14.51
N ASN A 270 -15.37 -9.48 15.78
CA ASN A 270 -14.13 -8.82 16.21
C ASN A 270 -13.20 -9.90 16.78
N THR A 271 -11.89 -9.79 16.54
CA THR A 271 -10.86 -10.69 17.10
C THR A 271 -10.86 -10.69 18.63
N GLU A 272 -11.23 -9.56 19.26
CA GLU A 272 -11.22 -9.39 20.72
C GLU A 272 -12.54 -9.77 21.42
N GLN A 273 -13.65 -9.98 20.68
CA GLN A 273 -14.94 -10.29 21.32
C GLN A 273 -15.86 -11.11 20.41
N ARG A 274 -16.13 -12.35 20.82
CA ARG A 274 -17.19 -13.19 20.24
C ARG A 274 -18.52 -12.92 20.93
N SER A 275 -19.51 -12.56 20.10
CA SER A 275 -20.96 -12.59 20.37
C SER A 275 -21.51 -11.56 21.36
N ASN A 276 -22.27 -10.58 20.82
CA ASN A 276 -23.52 -10.05 21.39
C ASN A 276 -24.34 -9.33 20.29
N ASP A 277 -25.58 -8.99 20.61
CA ASP A 277 -26.67 -8.49 19.74
C ASP A 277 -26.47 -7.10 19.09
N GLY A 278 -25.43 -6.34 19.45
CA GLY A 278 -25.11 -4.98 18.94
C GLY A 278 -24.07 -4.89 17.80
N MET A 279 -23.45 -5.99 17.38
CA MET A 279 -22.22 -6.00 16.57
C MET A 279 -22.31 -5.30 15.21
N ARG A 280 -23.47 -5.34 14.54
CA ARG A 280 -23.65 -4.67 13.24
C ARG A 280 -23.53 -3.16 13.34
N LEU A 281 -24.08 -2.60 14.42
CA LEU A 281 -24.11 -1.17 14.64
C LEU A 281 -22.74 -0.67 15.08
N GLU A 282 -22.07 -1.41 15.95
CA GLU A 282 -20.69 -1.13 16.34
C GLU A 282 -19.74 -1.23 15.14
N ALA A 283 -19.89 -2.26 14.29
CA ALA A 283 -19.10 -2.39 13.07
C ALA A 283 -19.38 -1.25 12.08
N LEU A 284 -20.64 -0.88 11.86
CA LEU A 284 -21.00 0.30 11.06
C LEU A 284 -20.34 1.56 11.61
N THR A 285 -20.42 1.76 12.93
CA THR A 285 -19.88 2.94 13.60
C THR A 285 -18.35 2.99 13.49
N ALA A 286 -17.68 1.88 13.80
CA ALA A 286 -16.24 1.77 13.72
C ALA A 286 -15.72 2.04 12.30
N ALA A 287 -16.31 1.38 11.30
CA ALA A 287 -15.94 1.58 9.91
C ALA A 287 -16.26 3.00 9.43
N ALA A 288 -17.36 3.62 9.89
CA ALA A 288 -17.68 5.00 9.57
C ALA A 288 -16.68 5.99 10.19
N ILE A 289 -16.22 5.75 11.43
CA ILE A 289 -15.17 6.54 12.09
C ILE A 289 -13.87 6.46 11.31
N VAL A 290 -13.42 5.24 10.98
CA VAL A 290 -12.20 5.03 10.19
C VAL A 290 -12.32 5.76 8.85
N LEU A 291 -13.38 5.51 8.10
CA LEU A 291 -13.60 6.09 6.77
C LEU A 291 -13.67 7.63 6.81
N ALA A 292 -14.36 8.21 7.79
CA ALA A 292 -14.46 9.66 7.96
C ALA A 292 -13.11 10.30 8.32
N SER A 293 -12.28 9.59 9.10
CA SER A 293 -10.94 10.07 9.48
C SER A 293 -10.00 10.19 8.27
N HIS A 294 -10.25 9.41 7.22
CA HIS A 294 -9.42 9.39 6.01
C HIS A 294 -9.71 10.52 5.03
N ALA A 295 -10.80 11.27 5.22
CA ALA A 295 -11.26 12.27 4.26
C ALA A 295 -10.27 13.43 4.01
N GLY A 296 -9.42 13.73 4.98
CA GLY A 296 -8.35 14.74 4.88
C GLY A 296 -7.01 14.19 4.37
N GLY A 297 -6.90 12.88 4.17
CA GLY A 297 -5.67 12.21 3.78
C GLY A 297 -4.71 11.97 4.94
N PHE A 298 -3.48 11.59 4.61
CA PHE A 298 -2.49 11.15 5.61
C PHE A 298 -2.00 12.25 6.57
N GLY A 299 -2.33 13.52 6.33
CA GLY A 299 -2.12 14.61 7.28
C GLY A 299 -3.19 14.73 8.36
N GLY A 300 -4.19 13.85 8.34
CA GLY A 300 -5.39 13.96 9.17
C GLY A 300 -6.42 14.93 8.59
N VAL A 301 -7.59 14.95 9.22
CA VAL A 301 -8.76 15.72 8.78
C VAL A 301 -9.18 16.70 9.86
N ALA A 302 -9.57 17.91 9.45
CA ALA A 302 -10.15 18.87 10.38
C ALA A 302 -11.43 18.30 11.00
N PHE A 303 -11.60 18.43 12.31
CA PHE A 303 -12.72 17.86 13.04
C PHE A 303 -14.11 18.18 12.44
N PRO A 304 -14.40 19.41 11.97
CA PRO A 304 -15.71 19.70 11.37
C PRO A 304 -15.96 18.89 10.08
N THR A 305 -14.90 18.67 9.29
CA THR A 305 -14.96 17.82 8.09
C THR A 305 -15.14 16.36 8.49
N PHE A 306 -14.39 15.86 9.48
CA PHE A 306 -14.58 14.52 10.02
C PHE A 306 -16.02 14.26 10.46
N LEU A 307 -16.58 15.16 11.28
CA LEU A 307 -17.95 15.02 11.79
C LEU A 307 -18.96 14.98 10.64
N ARG A 308 -18.76 15.79 9.60
CA ARG A 308 -19.60 15.77 8.41
C ARG A 308 -19.56 14.45 7.67
N GLU A 309 -18.37 13.94 7.39
CA GLU A 309 -18.25 12.65 6.70
C GLU A 309 -18.82 11.52 7.57
N LEU A 310 -18.59 11.54 8.89
CA LEU A 310 -19.16 10.56 9.82
C LEU A 310 -20.69 10.55 9.79
N LEU A 311 -21.34 11.71 9.91
CA LEU A 311 -22.80 11.81 9.86
C LEU A 311 -23.37 11.37 8.51
N PHE A 312 -22.67 11.68 7.42
CA PHE A 312 -23.04 11.22 6.09
C PHE A 312 -22.95 9.70 5.97
N GLU A 313 -21.86 9.06 6.42
CA GLU A 313 -21.70 7.60 6.36
C GLU A 313 -22.73 6.84 7.22
N LEU A 314 -23.15 7.45 8.33
CA LEU A 314 -24.24 6.96 9.19
C LEU A 314 -25.64 7.22 8.62
N GLY A 315 -25.77 8.04 7.57
CA GLY A 315 -27.05 8.40 6.95
C GLY A 315 -27.86 9.44 7.74
N VAL A 316 -27.20 10.24 8.58
CA VAL A 316 -27.80 11.32 9.37
C VAL A 316 -27.91 12.62 8.58
N SER A 317 -26.97 12.89 7.67
CA SER A 317 -26.93 14.09 6.83
C SER A 317 -26.75 13.75 5.35
N GLU A 318 -27.12 14.68 4.48
CA GLU A 318 -26.84 14.54 3.04
C GLU A 318 -25.40 14.94 2.71
N ARG A 319 -24.93 14.47 1.54
CA ARG A 319 -23.55 14.74 1.12
C ARG A 319 -23.36 16.23 0.83
N GLY A 320 -22.33 16.82 1.42
CA GLY A 320 -21.97 18.22 1.18
C GLY A 320 -22.82 19.23 1.96
N GLU A 321 -23.73 18.77 2.81
CA GLU A 321 -24.46 19.62 3.73
C GLU A 321 -23.47 20.30 4.71
N MET A 322 -23.58 21.63 4.86
CA MET A 322 -22.79 22.36 5.84
C MET A 322 -23.38 22.14 7.22
N ILE A 323 -22.66 21.41 8.07
CA ILE A 323 -23.03 21.28 9.47
C ILE A 323 -22.53 22.51 10.22
N GLN A 324 -23.46 23.25 10.82
CA GLN A 324 -23.11 24.19 11.87
C GLN A 324 -22.76 23.38 13.12
N LEU A 325 -21.55 23.58 13.63
CA LEU A 325 -21.15 22.99 14.90
C LEU A 325 -22.07 23.56 15.99
N LEU A 326 -22.48 22.72 16.93
CA LEU A 326 -23.15 23.20 18.14
C LEU A 326 -22.24 24.22 18.84
N GLN A 327 -22.83 25.29 19.38
CA GLN A 327 -22.09 26.35 20.09
C GLN A 327 -21.10 25.80 21.12
N ASP A 328 -21.44 24.71 21.81
CA ASP A 328 -20.59 24.05 22.80
C ASP A 328 -19.29 23.46 22.20
N VAL A 329 -19.34 23.00 20.95
CA VAL A 329 -18.20 22.45 20.20
C VAL A 329 -17.27 23.58 19.74
N GLU A 330 -17.83 24.72 19.36
CA GLU A 330 -17.06 25.93 19.03
C GLU A 330 -16.36 26.50 20.27
N ILE A 331 -17.07 26.57 21.41
CA ILE A 331 -16.54 27.06 22.69
C ILE A 331 -15.39 26.19 23.21
N ALA A 332 -15.46 24.86 23.00
CA ALA A 332 -14.43 23.92 23.42
C ALA A 332 -13.21 23.82 22.46
N GLY A 333 -13.13 24.68 21.43
CA GLY A 333 -11.96 24.78 20.54
C GLY A 333 -11.79 23.60 19.60
N TRP A 334 -12.86 22.84 19.32
CA TRP A 334 -12.79 21.67 18.43
C TRP A 334 -12.63 22.05 16.95
N GLY A 335 -12.99 23.27 16.56
CA GLY A 335 -12.85 23.74 15.18
C GLY A 335 -11.41 23.72 14.65
N THR A 336 -10.41 23.80 15.54
CA THR A 336 -8.97 23.78 15.19
C THR A 336 -8.33 22.41 15.36
N ARG A 337 -9.09 21.41 15.80
CA ARG A 337 -8.59 20.07 16.10
C ARG A 337 -8.52 19.22 14.82
N VAL A 338 -7.49 18.38 14.74
CA VAL A 338 -7.25 17.46 13.62
C VAL A 338 -7.40 16.03 14.12
N VAL A 339 -8.30 15.27 13.48
CA VAL A 339 -8.44 13.83 13.66
C VAL A 339 -7.37 13.16 12.80
N PRO A 340 -6.51 12.27 13.35
CA PRO A 340 -5.53 11.56 12.55
C PRO A 340 -6.18 10.56 11.59
N PHE A 341 -5.43 10.09 10.59
CA PHE A 341 -5.81 8.95 9.76
C PHE A 341 -5.83 7.68 10.62
N LEU A 342 -7.01 7.15 10.91
CA LEU A 342 -7.19 6.09 11.92
C LEU A 342 -6.93 4.70 11.36
N SER A 343 -6.30 3.83 12.15
CA SER A 343 -6.19 2.40 11.81
C SER A 343 -7.57 1.73 11.83
N PRO A 344 -7.71 0.56 11.18
CA PRO A 344 -8.78 -0.37 11.51
C PRO A 344 -8.82 -0.64 13.03
N PRO A 345 -10.00 -0.89 13.62
CA PRO A 345 -10.12 -1.10 15.05
C PRO A 345 -9.22 -2.23 15.55
N ASN A 346 -8.52 -1.99 16.66
CA ASN A 346 -7.60 -2.93 17.31
C ASN A 346 -6.36 -3.29 16.49
N GLU A 347 -6.16 -2.63 15.34
CA GLU A 347 -4.92 -2.69 14.57
C GLU A 347 -4.07 -1.45 14.82
N GLU A 348 -2.79 -1.55 14.51
CA GLU A 348 -1.85 -0.44 14.66
C GLU A 348 -1.09 -0.19 13.36
N TRP A 349 -0.92 1.09 13.03
CA TRP A 349 0.03 1.48 11.99
C TRP A 349 1.47 1.17 12.40
N PRO A 350 2.37 0.87 11.44
CA PRO A 350 3.80 0.77 11.73
C PRO A 350 4.33 2.06 12.35
N GLU A 351 5.13 1.95 13.43
CA GLU A 351 5.61 3.12 14.19
C GLU A 351 6.39 4.13 13.33
N TRP A 352 7.12 3.64 12.32
CA TRP A 352 7.94 4.45 11.42
C TRP A 352 7.12 5.32 10.45
N LEU A 353 5.81 5.06 10.31
CA LEU A 353 4.95 5.78 9.37
C LEU A 353 4.58 7.19 9.85
N ASN A 354 4.64 7.42 11.16
CA ASN A 354 4.30 8.70 11.74
C ASN A 354 5.54 9.62 11.72
N ASP A 355 5.47 10.70 10.96
CA ASP A 355 6.52 11.71 10.89
C ASP A 355 5.96 13.12 11.13
N SER A 356 6.73 14.18 10.86
CA SER A 356 6.27 15.56 11.04
C SER A 356 5.18 16.02 10.06
N SER A 357 5.02 15.32 8.93
CA SER A 357 4.15 15.67 7.81
C SER A 357 2.87 14.82 7.75
N THR A 358 2.90 13.61 8.33
CA THR A 358 1.76 12.71 8.44
C THR A 358 1.14 12.72 9.84
N ARG A 359 -0.09 12.20 9.97
CA ARG A 359 -0.80 12.06 11.24
C ARG A 359 -1.57 10.75 11.23
N PHE A 360 -0.93 9.69 11.69
CA PHE A 360 -1.57 8.40 11.90
C PHE A 360 -1.94 8.21 13.37
N GLY A 361 -3.05 7.52 13.62
CA GLY A 361 -3.50 7.18 14.96
C GLY A 361 -4.20 5.84 14.98
N ASN A 362 -4.15 5.14 16.11
CA ASN A 362 -4.81 3.83 16.22
C ASN A 362 -6.18 3.97 16.89
N LEU A 363 -7.18 3.27 16.33
CA LEU A 363 -8.52 3.15 16.88
C LEU A 363 -8.62 1.82 17.65
N PHE A 364 -9.19 1.86 18.84
CA PHE A 364 -9.42 0.68 19.65
C PHE A 364 -10.91 0.54 19.95
N ARG A 365 -11.42 -0.68 19.85
CA ARG A 365 -12.68 -1.09 20.45
C ARG A 365 -12.40 -1.53 21.86
N THR A 366 -13.07 -0.90 22.81
CA THR A 366 -12.90 -1.20 24.24
C THR A 366 -13.83 -2.32 24.68
N SER A 367 -13.49 -2.96 25.80
CA SER A 367 -14.34 -4.02 26.35
C SER A 367 -15.61 -3.42 26.96
N ASN A 368 -16.70 -4.20 27.01
CA ASN A 368 -17.94 -3.76 27.66
C ASN A 368 -17.74 -3.35 29.13
N GLU A 369 -16.72 -3.90 29.81
CA GLU A 369 -16.37 -3.56 31.19
C GLU A 369 -15.88 -2.11 31.33
N ASP A 370 -15.26 -1.57 30.29
CA ASP A 370 -14.71 -0.21 30.25
C ASP A 370 -15.79 0.88 30.10
N ARG A 371 -17.05 0.49 29.82
CA ARG A 371 -18.19 1.40 29.58
C ARG A 371 -17.90 2.51 28.57
N ILE A 372 -17.03 2.22 27.60
CA ILE A 372 -16.70 3.05 26.45
C ILE A 372 -16.74 2.07 25.27
N ASP A 373 -17.22 2.49 24.10
CA ASP A 373 -17.28 1.60 22.92
C ASP A 373 -16.01 1.72 22.08
N PHE A 374 -15.45 2.93 21.99
CA PHE A 374 -14.25 3.21 21.20
C PHE A 374 -13.32 4.24 21.87
N ARG A 375 -12.01 4.09 21.66
CA ARG A 375 -10.98 5.07 22.01
C ARG A 375 -9.91 5.21 20.93
N THR A 376 -9.18 6.32 20.89
CA THR A 376 -7.99 6.48 20.03
C THR A 376 -6.71 6.69 20.84
N THR A 377 -5.55 6.36 20.25
CA THR A 377 -4.22 6.67 20.83
C THR A 377 -4.02 8.13 21.25
N SER A 378 -4.66 9.06 20.55
CA SER A 378 -4.61 10.49 20.84
C SER A 378 -5.67 10.97 21.86
N ASN A 379 -6.48 10.06 22.42
CA ASN A 379 -7.69 10.35 23.22
C ASN A 379 -8.62 11.37 22.55
N PHE A 380 -8.59 11.42 21.22
CA PHE A 380 -9.34 12.41 20.44
C PHE A 380 -10.80 11.98 20.32
N ILE A 381 -11.02 10.68 20.14
CA ILE A 381 -12.33 10.05 20.10
C ILE A 381 -12.37 9.13 21.31
N SER A 382 -13.17 9.47 22.30
CA SER A 382 -13.54 8.64 23.45
C SER A 382 -15.06 8.72 23.59
N GLY A 383 -15.77 7.62 23.37
CA GLY A 383 -17.23 7.69 23.32
C GLY A 383 -17.95 6.36 23.51
N LEU A 384 -19.10 6.46 24.19
CA LEU A 384 -20.21 5.53 24.10
C LEU A 384 -21.09 5.97 22.92
N LEU A 385 -21.00 5.29 21.78
CA LEU A 385 -21.92 5.48 20.66
C LEU A 385 -23.08 4.49 20.85
N ALA A 386 -23.86 4.71 21.89
CA ALA A 386 -25.11 4.00 22.13
C ALA A 386 -26.16 4.45 21.10
N MET A 387 -26.06 4.00 19.85
CA MET A 387 -27.12 4.13 18.86
C MET A 387 -28.26 3.15 19.23
N SER A 388 -29.04 3.49 20.26
CA SER A 388 -30.41 2.99 20.32
C SER A 388 -31.12 3.56 19.09
N LEU A 389 -31.33 2.72 18.08
CA LEU A 389 -32.14 3.00 16.89
C LEU A 389 -33.61 3.16 17.30
N SER A 390 -33.91 4.17 18.12
CA SER A 390 -35.23 4.76 18.19
C SER A 390 -35.21 5.98 17.27
N ILE A 391 -35.53 5.74 15.99
CA ILE A 391 -35.96 6.80 15.07
C ILE A 391 -37.26 7.35 15.65
N LYS A 392 -37.15 8.25 16.62
CA LYS A 392 -38.20 9.15 17.10
C LYS A 392 -37.58 10.16 18.07
N GLN A 393 -37.36 11.36 17.52
CA GLN A 393 -37.27 12.65 18.20
C GLN A 393 -35.99 12.93 19.01
N GLY A 394 -35.05 13.66 18.39
CA GLY A 394 -34.05 14.49 19.09
C GLY A 394 -32.61 14.00 18.96
N HIS A 395 -31.78 14.76 18.25
CA HIS A 395 -30.37 14.46 18.01
C HIS A 395 -29.50 14.84 19.22
N ALA A 396 -28.66 13.92 19.70
CA ALA A 396 -27.49 14.25 20.52
C ALA A 396 -26.37 13.23 20.28
N LEU A 397 -25.25 13.69 19.72
CA LEU A 397 -23.97 12.98 19.71
C LEU A 397 -23.22 13.41 20.98
N PHE A 398 -22.90 12.48 21.86
CA PHE A 398 -22.09 12.76 23.04
C PHE A 398 -20.62 12.40 22.74
N LEU A 399 -19.79 13.42 22.52
CA LEU A 399 -18.34 13.28 22.50
C LEU A 399 -17.86 13.52 23.93
N GLY A 400 -17.49 12.45 24.63
CA GLY A 400 -16.94 12.53 25.98
C GLY A 400 -15.44 12.83 25.95
N THR A 401 -14.96 13.61 26.91
CA THR A 401 -13.52 13.80 27.20
C THR A 401 -12.97 12.66 28.04
#